data_AF-A0ABD5QMR0-F1
#
_entry.id   AF-A0ABD5QMR0-F1
#
_cell.length_a   1.000
_cell.length_b   1.000
_cell.length_c   1.000
_cell.angle_alpha   90.00
_cell.angle_beta   90.00
_cell.angle_gamma   90.00
#
_symmetry.space_group_name_H-M   'P 1'
#
loop_
_entity.id
_entity.type
_entity.pdbx_description
1 polymer ?
#
loop_
_entity_poly.entity_id
_entity_poly.type
_entity_poly.pdbx_seq_one_letter_code
_entity_poly.pdbx_strand_id
1 'polypeptide(L)'
;MTRADGHHEFSNESNEQTTTSEPDGAETRTSDSAASHDYEQNRENASVTPETRSDVLARDSHRCQVCGREGPERGGLATLHVHHIERDPVGVAENDLENLTTLCRSCHSWIHQQSTRADAPVTLTEADLSVLLPQDIEILRYLADEGPAQTGKIADSLTAELSPTTVRERLAVLMGLDNQVETRDRQIVDQDVQTGAWGLTGQIEHSARGHIPSDPQALIQRVEDEQVRQALERGCNRQTVMDVLDISRRTTFHKEKRACAYDFPLDAFRRGGRGGQHPGGDTTSETADEADVNSSSSDEQQRLDSVGHGVGDSTPSDPTGLGESVQGDQEDRDESTPDEGNVMVREQLQTAIAALQRINAEL
;
A
#
# COMPACT_ATOMS: atom_id res chain seq x y z
N MET A 1 -3.67 98.39 -17.21
CA MET A 1 -3.30 98.49 -15.77
C MET A 1 -2.70 97.14 -15.39
N THR A 2 -1.50 96.80 -15.85
CA THR A 2 -0.14 97.10 -15.31
C THR A 2 0.22 96.36 -14.02
N ARG A 3 1.39 95.67 -14.06
CA ARG A 3 2.25 95.12 -12.97
C ARG A 3 1.85 93.74 -12.40
N ALA A 4 2.77 92.82 -12.06
CA ALA A 4 4.24 92.72 -12.04
C ALA A 4 4.59 91.21 -11.90
N ASP A 5 5.51 90.62 -12.68
CA ASP A 5 6.95 90.41 -12.43
C ASP A 5 7.38 89.55 -11.22
N GLY A 6 8.10 88.46 -11.53
CA GLY A 6 9.17 87.81 -10.75
C GLY A 6 8.78 86.58 -9.92
N HIS A 7 9.59 85.52 -9.78
CA HIS A 7 10.84 85.00 -10.38
C HIS A 7 11.15 83.66 -9.67
N HIS A 8 12.08 82.87 -10.25
CA HIS A 8 12.74 81.62 -9.77
C HIS A 8 12.07 80.30 -10.17
N GLU A 9 12.49 79.63 -11.26
CA GLU A 9 13.77 78.91 -11.50
C GLU A 9 14.15 77.92 -10.39
N PHE A 10 13.95 76.63 -10.65
CA PHE A 10 15.04 75.67 -10.67
C PHE A 10 14.79 74.63 -11.76
N SER A 11 15.65 74.68 -12.76
CA SER A 11 15.79 73.72 -13.84
C SER A 11 16.24 72.36 -13.30
N ASN A 12 15.64 71.28 -13.78
CA ASN A 12 16.42 70.08 -14.06
C ASN A 12 15.92 69.47 -15.36
N GLU A 13 16.85 69.37 -16.32
CA GLU A 13 16.63 69.04 -17.71
C GLU A 13 16.09 67.61 -17.87
N SER A 14 14.90 67.51 -18.45
CA SER A 14 14.38 66.28 -19.05
C SER A 14 14.94 66.19 -20.47
N ASN A 15 15.89 65.29 -20.69
CA ASN A 15 16.32 64.94 -22.03
C ASN A 15 15.40 63.86 -22.64
N GLU A 16 15.28 63.96 -23.95
CA GLU A 16 14.23 63.47 -24.83
C GLU A 16 13.99 61.94 -24.83
N GLN A 17 12.70 61.60 -24.68
CA GLN A 17 11.89 60.75 -25.58
C GLN A 17 12.65 59.81 -26.53
N THR A 18 12.34 58.51 -26.48
CA THR A 18 11.62 57.81 -27.57
C THR A 18 11.13 56.44 -27.07
N THR A 19 9.87 56.17 -27.40
CA THR A 19 9.05 55.00 -27.12
C THR A 19 9.51 53.72 -27.83
N THR A 20 9.52 52.58 -27.13
CA THR A 20 9.09 51.26 -27.66
C THR A 20 8.95 50.23 -26.53
N SER A 21 7.70 49.86 -26.24
CA SER A 21 7.16 48.54 -25.84
C SER A 21 8.10 47.39 -25.42
N GLU A 22 7.89 46.92 -24.16
CA GLU A 22 7.86 45.57 -23.53
C GLU A 22 8.40 44.30 -24.25
N PRO A 23 8.73 43.18 -23.55
CA PRO A 23 8.39 42.82 -22.15
C PRO A 23 9.51 42.24 -21.25
N ASP A 24 9.19 42.32 -19.97
CA ASP A 24 9.55 41.52 -18.79
C ASP A 24 10.41 40.26 -18.99
N GLY A 25 11.64 40.32 -18.47
CA GLY A 25 12.56 39.19 -18.38
C GLY A 25 12.24 38.33 -17.16
N ALA A 26 11.36 37.35 -17.33
CA ALA A 26 11.19 36.26 -16.39
C ALA A 26 12.49 35.43 -16.36
N GLU A 27 13.23 35.51 -15.25
CA GLU A 27 14.35 34.62 -14.98
C GLU A 27 13.83 33.18 -14.80
N THR A 28 13.93 32.41 -15.88
CA THR A 28 13.73 30.97 -15.86
C THR A 28 14.81 30.35 -14.98
N ARG A 29 14.46 29.99 -13.75
CA ARG A 29 15.19 29.00 -12.97
C ARG A 29 14.96 27.63 -13.64
N THR A 30 15.74 27.34 -14.68
CA THR A 30 15.82 26.00 -15.23
C THR A 30 16.42 25.08 -14.17
N SER A 31 15.72 23.99 -13.88
CA SER A 31 16.18 22.93 -13.01
C SER A 31 17.50 22.34 -13.51
N ASP A 32 18.58 22.57 -12.77
CA ASP A 32 19.92 22.00 -13.01
C ASP A 32 19.95 20.45 -12.96
N SER A 33 18.87 19.81 -12.54
CA SER A 33 18.72 18.36 -12.46
C SER A 33 18.64 17.68 -13.83
N ALA A 34 17.90 18.22 -14.81
CA ALA A 34 17.73 17.52 -16.09
C ALA A 34 19.01 17.53 -16.94
N ALA A 35 19.78 18.63 -16.88
CA ALA A 35 21.01 18.80 -17.64
C ALA A 35 22.19 18.00 -17.05
N SER A 36 22.25 17.83 -15.73
CA SER A 36 23.27 17.02 -15.07
C SER A 36 23.08 15.52 -15.31
N HIS A 37 21.84 15.03 -15.25
CA HIS A 37 21.51 13.62 -15.50
C HIS A 37 21.81 13.18 -16.95
N ASP A 38 21.55 14.03 -17.95
CA ASP A 38 21.89 13.70 -19.35
C ASP A 38 23.42 13.66 -19.58
N TYR A 39 24.19 14.42 -18.79
CA TYR A 39 25.65 14.44 -18.84
C TYR A 39 26.29 13.19 -18.21
N GLU A 40 25.72 12.68 -17.10
CA GLU A 40 26.16 11.45 -16.44
C GLU A 40 25.80 10.19 -17.26
N GLN A 41 24.60 10.14 -17.85
CA GLN A 41 24.18 9.08 -18.78
C GLN A 41 25.16 8.90 -19.96
N ASN A 42 25.70 10.00 -20.47
CA ASN A 42 26.65 9.98 -21.58
C ASN A 42 28.04 9.51 -21.13
N ARG A 43 28.42 9.78 -19.88
CA ARG A 43 29.72 9.42 -19.33
C ARG A 43 29.84 7.93 -18.99
N GLU A 44 28.75 7.32 -18.53
CA GLU A 44 28.70 5.87 -18.25
C GLU A 44 28.75 5.05 -19.53
N ASN A 45 27.99 5.46 -20.55
CA ASN A 45 28.04 4.86 -21.88
C ASN A 45 29.41 5.04 -22.56
N ALA A 46 30.19 6.06 -22.19
CA ALA A 46 31.51 6.32 -22.77
C ALA A 46 32.59 5.32 -22.31
N SER A 47 32.37 4.61 -21.20
CA SER A 47 33.29 3.58 -20.71
C SER A 47 33.21 2.26 -21.50
N VAL A 48 32.08 2.01 -22.17
CA VAL A 48 31.84 0.81 -23.00
C VAL A 48 32.23 1.09 -24.44
N THR A 49 33.04 0.22 -25.05
CA THR A 49 33.44 0.40 -26.45
C THR A 49 32.24 0.22 -27.40
N PRO A 50 32.25 0.85 -28.59
CA PRO A 50 31.19 0.66 -29.57
C PRO A 50 30.98 -0.80 -29.98
N GLU A 51 32.05 -1.60 -30.03
CA GLU A 51 32.00 -3.03 -30.33
C GLU A 51 31.25 -3.79 -29.23
N THR A 52 31.64 -3.62 -27.96
CA THR A 52 30.95 -4.26 -26.83
C THR A 52 29.50 -3.79 -26.74
N ARG A 53 29.22 -2.52 -27.03
CA ARG A 53 27.84 -2.00 -27.08
C ARG A 53 27.01 -2.75 -28.14
N SER A 54 27.56 -2.95 -29.32
CA SER A 54 26.89 -3.69 -30.40
C SER A 54 26.65 -5.14 -30.01
N ASP A 55 27.63 -5.80 -29.37
CA ASP A 55 27.51 -7.19 -28.92
C ASP A 55 26.40 -7.36 -27.88
N VAL A 56 26.31 -6.45 -26.90
CA VAL A 56 25.22 -6.45 -25.89
C VAL A 56 23.86 -6.23 -26.53
N LEU A 57 23.74 -5.26 -27.45
CA LEU A 57 22.47 -4.98 -28.14
C LEU A 57 22.03 -6.16 -29.01
N ALA A 58 22.96 -6.82 -29.71
CA ALA A 58 22.69 -8.00 -30.51
C ALA A 58 22.26 -9.19 -29.64
N ARG A 59 22.97 -9.45 -28.53
CA ARG A 59 22.61 -10.48 -27.54
C ARG A 59 21.19 -10.28 -27.03
N ASP A 60 20.85 -9.04 -26.67
CA ASP A 60 19.55 -8.66 -26.13
C ASP A 60 18.48 -8.48 -27.20
N SER A 61 18.78 -8.84 -28.45
CA SER A 61 17.90 -8.73 -29.61
C SER A 61 17.29 -7.34 -29.73
N HIS A 62 18.07 -6.28 -29.52
CA HIS A 62 17.64 -4.88 -29.58
C HIS A 62 16.31 -4.63 -28.84
N ARG A 63 16.16 -5.22 -27.66
CA ARG A 63 15.02 -5.04 -26.77
C ARG A 63 15.51 -4.61 -25.39
N CYS A 64 14.74 -3.72 -24.77
CA CYS A 64 14.91 -3.44 -23.35
C CYS A 64 14.65 -4.73 -22.55
N GLN A 65 15.60 -5.12 -21.69
CA GLN A 65 15.50 -6.32 -20.87
C GLN A 65 14.54 -6.17 -19.67
N VAL A 66 14.10 -4.95 -19.36
CA VAL A 66 13.13 -4.68 -18.28
C VAL A 66 11.70 -4.62 -18.80
N CYS A 67 11.43 -3.83 -19.85
CA CYS A 67 10.06 -3.59 -20.34
C CYS A 67 9.76 -4.15 -21.74
N GLY A 68 10.73 -4.76 -22.42
CA GLY A 68 10.53 -5.41 -23.71
C GLY A 68 10.38 -4.48 -24.92
N ARG A 69 10.34 -3.16 -24.72
CA ARG A 69 10.27 -2.17 -25.80
C ARG A 69 11.40 -2.38 -26.81
N GLU A 70 11.05 -2.31 -28.09
CA GLU A 70 11.95 -2.58 -29.20
C GLU A 70 12.71 -1.32 -29.61
N GLY A 71 14.00 -1.49 -29.92
CA GLY A 71 14.82 -0.45 -30.52
C GLY A 71 14.60 -0.30 -32.03
N PRO A 72 15.18 0.75 -32.64
CA PRO A 72 15.04 1.05 -34.07
C PRO A 72 15.39 -0.11 -35.00
N GLU A 73 16.40 -0.91 -34.66
CA GLU A 73 16.87 -2.04 -35.48
C GLU A 73 15.86 -3.18 -35.60
N ARG A 74 14.84 -3.20 -34.74
CA ARG A 74 13.73 -4.15 -34.83
C ARG A 74 12.39 -3.50 -35.16
N GLY A 75 12.42 -2.24 -35.59
CA GLY A 75 11.22 -1.49 -35.98
C GLY A 75 10.50 -0.82 -34.81
N GLY A 76 11.10 -0.79 -33.61
CA GLY A 76 10.58 -0.03 -32.48
C GLY A 76 11.11 1.40 -32.41
N LEU A 77 10.54 2.20 -31.52
CA LEU A 77 10.90 3.62 -31.35
C LEU A 77 11.75 3.89 -30.09
N ALA A 78 12.07 2.86 -29.31
CA ALA A 78 12.74 3.07 -28.02
C ALA A 78 14.25 3.29 -28.22
N THR A 79 14.78 4.41 -27.74
CA THR A 79 16.24 4.59 -27.62
C THR A 79 16.79 3.63 -26.57
N LEU A 80 17.73 2.78 -26.98
CA LEU A 80 18.36 1.76 -26.13
C LEU A 80 19.76 2.20 -25.70
N HIS A 81 20.07 1.93 -24.44
CA HIS A 81 21.36 2.17 -23.80
C HIS A 81 21.87 0.87 -23.22
N VAL A 82 23.19 0.74 -23.18
CA VAL A 82 23.85 -0.35 -22.46
C VAL A 82 24.16 0.16 -21.06
N HIS A 83 23.77 -0.62 -20.07
CA HIS A 83 23.86 -0.30 -18.66
C HIS A 83 24.68 -1.38 -17.93
N HIS A 84 25.58 -0.97 -17.05
CA HIS A 84 26.27 -1.86 -16.13
C HIS A 84 25.30 -2.36 -15.06
N ILE A 85 25.18 -3.68 -14.90
CA ILE A 85 24.34 -4.32 -13.88
C ILE A 85 24.92 -4.01 -12.49
N GLU A 86 26.24 -4.16 -12.32
CA GLU A 86 27.00 -3.76 -11.14
C GLU A 86 28.14 -2.81 -11.55
N ARG A 87 28.41 -1.77 -10.76
CA ARG A 87 29.50 -0.81 -11.06
C ARG A 87 30.89 -1.33 -10.67
N ASP A 88 30.97 -2.20 -9.67
CA ASP A 88 32.22 -2.82 -9.21
C ASP A 88 32.00 -4.33 -9.04
N PRO A 89 31.88 -5.08 -10.16
CA PRO A 89 31.53 -6.48 -10.10
C PRO A 89 32.69 -7.32 -9.55
N VAL A 90 32.39 -8.23 -8.63
CA VAL A 90 33.39 -9.14 -8.08
C VAL A 90 33.52 -10.37 -8.96
N GLY A 91 34.68 -10.55 -9.59
CA GLY A 91 35.02 -11.77 -10.35
C GLY A 91 34.78 -11.72 -11.85
N VAL A 92 34.25 -10.61 -12.38
CA VAL A 92 34.18 -10.30 -13.82
C VAL A 92 34.70 -8.89 -14.08
N ALA A 93 35.05 -8.55 -15.31
CA ALA A 93 35.48 -7.19 -15.64
C ALA A 93 34.28 -6.21 -15.63
N GLU A 94 34.52 -4.92 -15.35
CA GLU A 94 33.47 -3.88 -15.35
C GLU A 94 32.66 -3.89 -16.66
N ASN A 95 33.34 -3.93 -17.81
CA ASN A 95 32.71 -3.97 -19.14
C ASN A 95 32.48 -5.38 -19.69
N ASP A 96 32.47 -6.42 -18.83
CA ASP A 96 32.16 -7.77 -19.27
C ASP A 96 30.71 -7.84 -19.79
N LEU A 97 30.48 -8.62 -20.85
CA LEU A 97 29.14 -8.80 -21.40
C LEU A 97 28.17 -9.29 -20.31
N GLU A 98 28.61 -10.14 -19.40
CA GLU A 98 27.78 -10.66 -18.30
C GLU A 98 27.35 -9.55 -17.31
N ASN A 99 28.12 -8.47 -17.20
CA ASN A 99 27.82 -7.33 -16.35
C ASN A 99 27.10 -6.19 -17.10
N LEU A 100 26.73 -6.38 -18.37
CA LEU A 100 26.06 -5.36 -19.18
C LEU A 100 24.64 -5.81 -19.56
N THR A 101 23.69 -4.88 -19.58
CA THR A 101 22.29 -5.11 -19.97
C THR A 101 21.72 -3.98 -20.83
N THR A 102 20.82 -4.31 -21.76
CA THR A 102 20.16 -3.32 -22.61
C THR A 102 18.90 -2.76 -21.95
N LEU A 103 18.87 -1.45 -21.72
CA LEU A 103 17.72 -0.73 -21.17
C LEU A 103 17.24 0.37 -22.11
N CYS A 104 15.93 0.61 -22.16
CA CYS A 104 15.43 1.84 -22.80
C CYS A 104 15.70 3.05 -21.90
N ARG A 105 15.72 4.26 -22.48
CA ARG A 105 15.98 5.50 -21.70
C ARG A 105 15.14 5.63 -20.43
N SER A 106 13.86 5.25 -20.49
CA SER A 106 12.95 5.30 -19.33
C SER A 106 13.41 4.35 -18.21
N CYS A 107 13.70 3.10 -18.55
CA CYS A 107 14.17 2.10 -17.57
C CYS A 107 15.57 2.41 -17.06
N HIS A 108 16.44 2.93 -17.93
CA HIS A 108 17.79 3.36 -17.59
C HIS A 108 17.78 4.56 -16.62
N SER A 109 16.93 5.54 -16.87
CA SER A 109 16.78 6.68 -15.96
C SER A 109 16.17 6.24 -14.63
N TRP A 110 15.19 5.35 -14.66
CA TRP A 110 14.55 4.82 -13.45
C TRP A 110 15.51 4.03 -12.56
N ILE A 111 16.38 3.17 -13.13
CA ILE A 111 17.30 2.35 -12.34
C ILE A 111 18.34 3.20 -11.59
N HIS A 112 18.77 4.32 -12.17
CA HIS A 112 19.70 5.26 -11.52
C HIS A 112 19.03 6.16 -10.47
N GLN A 113 17.70 6.30 -10.52
CA GLN A 113 16.94 7.04 -9.52
C GLN A 113 16.54 6.16 -8.31
N GLN A 114 16.92 4.88 -8.31
CA GLN A 114 16.60 3.98 -7.20
C GLN A 114 17.35 4.36 -5.93
N SER A 115 16.63 4.41 -4.81
CA SER A 115 17.26 4.58 -3.50
C SER A 115 18.16 3.38 -3.18
N THR A 116 19.35 3.67 -2.67
CA THR A 116 20.35 2.68 -2.26
C THR A 116 20.32 2.47 -0.75
N ARG A 117 20.95 1.41 -0.25
CA ARG A 117 21.08 1.15 1.20
C ARG A 117 21.58 2.36 1.99
N ALA A 118 22.50 3.14 1.42
CA ALA A 118 23.10 4.30 2.08
C ALA A 118 22.07 5.42 2.35
N ASP A 119 20.97 5.42 1.61
CA ASP A 119 19.89 6.40 1.76
C ASP A 119 18.89 5.99 2.85
N ALA A 120 18.98 4.77 3.40
CA ALA A 120 18.04 4.30 4.41
C ALA A 120 18.25 5.04 5.75
N PRO A 121 17.18 5.56 6.37
CA PRO A 121 17.26 6.24 7.69
C PRO A 121 17.48 5.28 8.85
N VAL A 122 17.52 3.97 8.57
CA VAL A 122 17.69 2.88 9.53
C VAL A 122 18.78 1.93 9.05
N THR A 123 19.44 1.25 9.98
CA THR A 123 20.47 0.26 9.63
C THR A 123 19.85 -0.98 8.99
N LEU A 124 20.03 -1.12 7.68
CA LEU A 124 19.69 -2.33 6.93
C LEU A 124 20.93 -3.23 6.78
N THR A 125 20.74 -4.53 6.87
CA THR A 125 21.72 -5.62 6.67
C THR A 125 21.55 -6.22 5.27
N GLU A 126 22.52 -7.01 4.81
CA GLU A 126 22.39 -7.74 3.53
C GLU A 126 21.18 -8.69 3.50
N ALA A 127 20.87 -9.30 4.65
CA ALA A 127 19.71 -10.19 4.76
C ALA A 127 18.39 -9.43 4.55
N ASP A 128 18.27 -8.19 5.02
CA ASP A 128 17.11 -7.34 4.75
C ASP A 128 17.01 -7.01 3.26
N LEU A 129 18.13 -6.63 2.64
CA LEU A 129 18.18 -6.25 1.23
C LEU A 129 17.82 -7.40 0.29
N SER A 130 17.93 -8.65 0.74
CA SER A 130 17.45 -9.82 -0.01
C SER A 130 15.91 -9.90 -0.12
N VAL A 131 15.19 -9.22 0.78
CA VAL A 131 13.72 -9.17 0.84
C VAL A 131 13.18 -7.83 0.32
N LEU A 132 13.93 -6.75 0.56
CA LEU A 132 13.52 -5.39 0.24
C LEU A 132 13.76 -5.02 -1.22
N LEU A 133 12.92 -4.12 -1.71
CA LEU A 133 13.05 -3.46 -3.00
C LEU A 133 13.56 -2.03 -2.80
N PRO A 134 14.12 -1.38 -3.84
CA PRO A 134 14.55 0.01 -3.74
C PRO A 134 13.44 0.98 -3.30
N GLN A 135 12.19 0.70 -3.67
CA GLN A 135 11.04 1.51 -3.27
C GLN A 135 10.77 1.44 -1.76
N ASP A 136 11.16 0.35 -1.09
CA ASP A 136 11.02 0.25 0.37
C ASP A 136 11.95 1.21 1.08
N ILE A 137 13.15 1.44 0.53
CA ILE A 137 14.11 2.40 1.08
C ILE A 137 13.56 3.82 0.91
N GLU A 138 12.94 4.11 -0.24
CA GLU A 138 12.28 5.39 -0.48
C GLU A 138 11.10 5.62 0.47
N ILE A 139 10.27 4.60 0.72
CA ILE A 139 9.21 4.64 1.72
C ILE A 139 9.79 4.93 3.11
N LEU A 140 10.88 4.25 3.50
CA LEU A 140 11.53 4.48 4.80
C LEU A 140 12.02 5.92 4.94
N ARG A 141 12.64 6.49 3.90
CA ARG A 141 13.08 7.89 3.86
C ARG A 141 11.90 8.85 4.03
N TYR A 142 10.84 8.65 3.25
CA TYR A 142 9.63 9.45 3.35
C TYR A 142 9.07 9.45 4.78
N LEU A 143 8.97 8.28 5.42
CA LEU A 143 8.47 8.18 6.79
C LEU A 143 9.41 8.85 7.82
N ALA A 144 10.73 8.82 7.59
CA ALA A 144 11.68 9.49 8.46
C ALA A 144 11.59 11.02 8.34
N ASP A 145 11.40 11.53 7.13
CA ASP A 145 11.41 12.97 6.81
C ASP A 145 10.05 13.63 7.10
N GLU A 146 8.95 13.00 6.68
CA GLU A 146 7.59 13.57 6.74
C GLU A 146 6.75 13.03 7.91
N GLY A 147 7.17 11.92 8.52
CA GLY A 147 6.45 11.28 9.62
C GLY A 147 5.29 10.38 9.18
N PRO A 148 4.40 10.00 10.13
CA PRO A 148 3.33 9.06 9.85
C PRO A 148 2.33 9.55 8.80
N ALA A 149 2.01 8.70 7.83
CA ALA A 149 1.14 9.07 6.71
C ALA A 149 0.23 7.93 6.24
N GLN A 150 -0.85 8.31 5.54
CA GLN A 150 -1.69 7.35 4.82
C GLN A 150 -1.01 6.91 3.52
N THR A 151 -1.37 5.72 3.04
CA THR A 151 -0.77 5.10 1.84
C THR A 151 -0.87 5.94 0.58
N GLY A 152 -1.90 6.80 0.45
CA GLY A 152 -2.04 7.73 -0.67
C GLY A 152 -0.94 8.79 -0.70
N LYS A 153 -0.72 9.48 0.43
CA LYS A 153 0.32 10.51 0.54
C LYS A 153 1.72 9.96 0.33
N ILE A 154 1.97 8.76 0.86
CA ILE A 154 3.23 8.05 0.62
C ILE A 154 3.39 7.80 -0.88
N ALA A 155 2.38 7.21 -1.53
CA ALA A 155 2.40 6.90 -2.96
C ALA A 155 2.66 8.14 -3.84
N ASP A 156 2.03 9.28 -3.53
CA ASP A 156 2.19 10.53 -4.28
C ASP A 156 3.61 11.11 -4.20
N SER A 157 4.41 10.67 -3.22
CA SER A 157 5.75 11.18 -2.95
C SER A 157 6.87 10.26 -3.45
N LEU A 158 6.53 9.07 -3.96
CA LEU A 158 7.52 8.12 -4.49
C LEU A 158 7.89 8.46 -5.94
N THR A 159 9.15 8.23 -6.29
CA THR A 159 9.71 8.39 -7.63
C THR A 159 9.07 7.40 -8.60
N ALA A 160 8.74 6.21 -8.12
CA ALA A 160 7.97 5.23 -8.88
C ALA A 160 6.46 5.48 -8.72
N GLU A 161 5.73 5.54 -9.84
CA GLU A 161 4.26 5.57 -9.84
C GLU A 161 3.70 4.25 -9.29
N LEU A 162 3.45 4.21 -7.98
CA LEU A 162 2.86 3.08 -7.29
C LEU A 162 1.42 3.37 -6.88
N SER A 163 0.55 2.37 -6.98
CA SER A 163 -0.79 2.50 -6.42
C SER A 163 -0.74 2.48 -4.88
N PRO A 164 -1.68 3.14 -4.18
CA PRO A 164 -1.77 3.08 -2.72
C PRO A 164 -1.88 1.64 -2.17
N THR A 165 -2.49 0.73 -2.94
CA THR A 165 -2.53 -0.70 -2.61
C THR A 165 -1.15 -1.34 -2.65
N THR A 166 -0.34 -1.02 -3.66
CA THR A 166 1.04 -1.53 -3.77
C THR A 166 1.91 -0.99 -2.65
N VAL A 167 1.78 0.29 -2.31
CA VAL A 167 2.47 0.88 -1.16
C VAL A 167 2.08 0.19 0.14
N ARG A 168 0.78 -0.12 0.35
CA ARG A 168 0.32 -0.91 1.50
C ARG A 168 0.95 -2.30 1.55
N GLU A 169 1.05 -2.98 0.41
CA GLU A 169 1.70 -4.29 0.31
C GLU A 169 3.19 -4.21 0.67
N ARG A 170 3.89 -3.14 0.24
CA ARG A 170 5.29 -2.89 0.62
C ARG A 170 5.46 -2.56 2.10
N LEU A 171 4.58 -1.73 2.65
CA LEU A 171 4.56 -1.39 4.08
C LEU A 171 4.33 -2.63 4.96
N ALA A 172 3.49 -3.58 4.52
CA ALA A 172 3.34 -4.86 5.21
C ALA A 172 4.66 -5.68 5.21
N VAL A 173 5.41 -5.68 4.10
CA VAL A 173 6.73 -6.32 4.07
C VAL A 173 7.69 -5.66 5.06
N LEU A 174 7.76 -4.32 5.08
CA LEU A 174 8.59 -3.56 6.01
C LEU A 174 8.21 -3.77 7.48
N MET A 175 6.91 -3.80 7.76
CA MET A 175 6.36 -4.04 9.11
C MET A 175 6.65 -5.46 9.59
N GLY A 176 6.60 -6.46 8.69
CA GLY A 176 6.83 -7.87 8.97
C GLY A 176 8.24 -8.37 8.71
N LEU A 177 9.22 -7.48 8.55
CA LEU A 177 10.56 -7.84 8.08
C LEU A 177 11.32 -8.70 9.09
N ASP A 178 11.17 -8.41 10.38
CA ASP A 178 11.68 -9.20 11.51
C ASP A 178 11.12 -10.64 11.54
N ASN A 179 9.89 -10.82 11.10
CA ASN A 179 9.27 -12.15 10.95
C ASN A 179 9.66 -12.88 9.65
N GLN A 180 10.38 -12.22 8.74
CA GLN A 180 10.83 -12.80 7.47
C GLN A 180 12.34 -13.02 7.42
N VAL A 181 13.10 -12.25 8.18
CA VAL A 181 14.57 -12.26 8.19
C VAL A 181 15.04 -12.72 9.57
N GLU A 182 15.59 -13.92 9.67
CA GLU A 182 16.00 -14.55 10.94
C GLU A 182 16.96 -13.68 11.79
N THR A 183 17.83 -12.89 11.14
CA THR A 183 18.81 -12.05 11.82
C THR A 183 18.25 -10.71 12.29
N ARG A 184 16.99 -10.39 11.97
CA ARG A 184 16.34 -9.13 12.36
C ARG A 184 15.37 -9.40 13.51
N ASP A 185 15.69 -8.83 14.67
CA ASP A 185 14.93 -8.98 15.90
C ASP A 185 14.01 -7.80 16.21
N ARG A 186 14.00 -6.76 15.35
CA ARG A 186 13.27 -5.52 15.58
C ARG A 186 12.49 -5.08 14.34
N GLN A 187 11.22 -4.80 14.56
CA GLN A 187 10.32 -4.12 13.63
C GLN A 187 10.82 -2.71 13.28
N ILE A 188 10.71 -2.34 12.00
CA ILE A 188 11.13 -1.02 11.50
C ILE A 188 9.93 -0.07 11.36
N VAL A 189 8.86 -0.56 10.72
CA VAL A 189 7.65 0.20 10.37
C VAL A 189 6.46 -0.40 11.11
N ASP A 190 5.51 0.44 11.48
CA ASP A 190 4.24 0.01 12.09
C ASP A 190 3.08 0.82 11.51
N GLN A 191 1.86 0.35 11.77
CA GLN A 191 0.63 1.04 11.48
C GLN A 191 -0.06 1.42 12.79
N ASP A 192 -0.54 2.65 12.88
CA ASP A 192 -1.36 3.09 13.99
C ASP A 192 -2.80 2.57 13.82
N VAL A 193 -3.32 1.86 14.82
CA VAL A 193 -4.67 1.26 14.79
C VAL A 193 -5.78 2.29 14.70
N GLN A 194 -5.60 3.46 15.32
CA GLN A 194 -6.66 4.46 15.42
C GLN A 194 -6.74 5.33 14.17
N THR A 195 -5.59 5.76 13.67
CA THR A 195 -5.51 6.69 12.53
C THR A 195 -5.33 5.96 11.19
N GLY A 196 -4.86 4.72 11.22
CA GLY A 196 -4.49 3.95 10.03
C GLY A 196 -3.21 4.44 9.34
N ALA A 197 -2.53 5.44 9.92
CA ALA A 197 -1.28 5.99 9.40
C ALA A 197 -0.13 4.99 9.60
N TRP A 198 0.81 5.00 8.65
CA TRP A 198 2.02 4.19 8.68
C TRP A 198 3.20 5.07 9.02
N GLY A 199 4.12 4.56 9.84
CA GLY A 199 5.29 5.30 10.32
C GLY A 199 6.39 4.36 10.80
N LEU A 200 7.54 4.94 11.13
CA LEU A 200 8.57 4.21 11.87
C LEU A 200 8.02 3.84 13.26
N THR A 201 8.50 2.73 13.83
CA THR A 201 8.00 2.25 15.14
C THR A 201 8.05 3.31 16.25
N GLY A 202 9.02 4.22 16.23
CA GLY A 202 9.11 5.33 17.20
C GLY A 202 8.11 6.48 16.98
N GLN A 203 7.36 6.48 15.88
CA GLN A 203 6.39 7.52 15.52
C GLN A 203 4.93 7.07 15.75
N ILE A 204 4.71 5.80 16.06
CA ILE A 204 3.39 5.19 16.19
C ILE A 204 3.02 5.03 17.66
N GLU A 205 1.83 5.49 18.04
CA GLU A 205 1.34 5.43 19.42
C GLU A 205 0.61 4.11 19.70
N HIS A 206 -0.24 3.67 18.77
CA HIS A 206 -1.06 2.47 18.93
C HIS A 206 -0.73 1.43 17.87
N SER A 207 0.23 0.55 18.17
CA SER A 207 0.66 -0.52 17.26
C SER A 207 -0.49 -1.40 16.76
N ALA A 208 -0.52 -1.65 15.46
CA ALA A 208 -1.43 -2.62 14.85
C ALA A 208 -0.91 -4.06 14.91
N ARG A 209 0.38 -4.26 15.20
CA ARG A 209 0.95 -5.58 15.41
C ARG A 209 0.41 -6.21 16.69
N GLY A 210 0.00 -7.46 16.62
CA GLY A 210 -0.62 -8.20 17.72
C GLY A 210 -2.02 -7.71 18.10
N HIS A 211 -2.51 -6.61 17.53
CA HIS A 211 -3.81 -6.05 17.85
C HIS A 211 -4.94 -6.91 17.31
N ILE A 212 -5.97 -7.16 18.13
CA ILE A 212 -7.19 -7.89 17.76
C ILE A 212 -8.23 -6.87 17.28
N PRO A 213 -8.60 -6.86 15.98
CA PRO A 213 -9.60 -5.92 15.48
C PRO A 213 -10.99 -6.18 16.05
N SER A 214 -11.72 -5.10 16.37
CA SER A 214 -13.15 -5.16 16.72
C SER A 214 -14.06 -5.33 15.51
N ASP A 215 -13.61 -4.91 14.32
CA ASP A 215 -14.36 -5.08 13.08
C ASP A 215 -14.35 -6.56 12.65
N PRO A 216 -15.53 -7.20 12.46
CA PRO A 216 -15.60 -8.61 12.12
C PRO A 216 -14.89 -8.99 10.82
N GLN A 217 -14.91 -8.11 9.81
CA GLN A 217 -14.27 -8.40 8.52
C GLN A 217 -12.74 -8.36 8.65
N ALA A 218 -12.20 -7.36 9.34
CA ALA A 218 -10.78 -7.27 9.68
C ALA A 218 -10.33 -8.46 10.54
N LEU A 219 -11.15 -8.88 11.51
CA LEU A 219 -10.87 -10.05 12.34
C LEU A 219 -10.77 -11.34 11.51
N ILE A 220 -11.76 -11.59 10.63
CA ILE A 220 -11.74 -12.75 9.72
C ILE A 220 -10.49 -12.72 8.85
N GLN A 221 -10.16 -11.56 8.26
CA GLN A 221 -8.95 -11.41 7.47
C GLN A 221 -7.69 -11.76 8.26
N ARG A 222 -7.54 -11.26 9.49
CA ARG A 222 -6.39 -11.55 10.36
C ARG A 222 -6.28 -13.04 10.68
N VAL A 223 -7.41 -13.69 10.98
CA VAL A 223 -7.46 -15.13 11.24
C VAL A 223 -7.02 -15.93 10.02
N GLU A 224 -7.58 -15.65 8.84
CA GLU A 224 -7.23 -16.37 7.62
C GLU A 224 -5.77 -16.15 7.21
N ASP A 225 -5.28 -14.92 7.34
CA ASP A 225 -3.89 -14.57 7.01
C ASP A 225 -2.93 -15.38 7.90
N GLU A 226 -3.21 -15.40 9.20
CA GLU A 226 -2.40 -16.12 10.19
C GLU A 226 -2.51 -17.65 10.03
N GLN A 227 -3.67 -18.18 9.64
CA GLN A 227 -3.81 -19.59 9.28
C GLN A 227 -2.91 -19.98 8.10
N VAL A 228 -2.82 -19.11 7.06
CA VAL A 228 -1.91 -19.34 5.93
C VAL A 228 -0.47 -19.37 6.41
N ARG A 229 -0.02 -18.37 7.18
CA ARG A 229 1.37 -18.32 7.67
C ARG A 229 1.72 -19.56 8.48
N GLN A 230 0.91 -19.91 9.49
CA GLN A 230 1.18 -21.07 10.33
C GLN A 230 1.13 -22.40 9.57
N ALA A 231 0.32 -22.50 8.49
CA ALA A 231 0.33 -23.69 7.64
C ALA A 231 1.66 -23.81 6.88
N LEU A 232 2.14 -22.72 6.29
CA LEU A 232 3.42 -22.69 5.57
C LEU A 232 4.60 -22.98 6.50
N GLU A 233 4.62 -22.40 7.70
CA GLU A 233 5.65 -22.65 8.73
C GLU A 233 5.67 -24.11 9.20
N ARG A 234 4.51 -24.79 9.24
CA ARG A 234 4.43 -26.23 9.52
C ARG A 234 4.88 -27.10 8.34
N GLY A 235 5.31 -26.50 7.23
CA GLY A 235 5.78 -27.19 6.04
C GLY A 235 4.67 -27.60 5.07
N CYS A 236 3.43 -27.12 5.24
CA CYS A 236 2.41 -27.31 4.21
C CYS A 236 2.83 -26.58 2.93
N ASN A 237 2.79 -27.26 1.80
CA ASN A 237 3.09 -26.61 0.53
C ASN A 237 1.93 -25.65 0.14
N ARG A 238 2.24 -24.63 -0.66
CA ARG A 238 1.26 -23.61 -1.08
C ARG A 238 0.10 -24.18 -1.89
N GLN A 239 0.32 -25.26 -2.66
CA GLN A 239 -0.77 -25.86 -3.43
C GLN A 239 -1.85 -26.42 -2.50
N THR A 240 -1.45 -27.12 -1.44
CA THR A 240 -2.37 -27.61 -0.42
C THR A 240 -3.12 -26.47 0.27
N VAL A 241 -2.45 -25.36 0.59
CA VAL A 241 -3.10 -24.19 1.18
C VAL A 241 -4.13 -23.58 0.24
N MET A 242 -3.81 -23.46 -1.06
CA MET A 242 -4.72 -22.98 -2.08
C MET A 242 -5.96 -23.87 -2.21
N ASP A 243 -5.77 -25.18 -2.26
CA ASP A 243 -6.86 -26.14 -2.44
C ASP A 243 -7.81 -26.16 -1.23
N VAL A 244 -7.28 -26.02 0.00
CA VAL A 244 -8.08 -26.06 1.23
C VAL A 244 -8.85 -24.75 1.46
N LEU A 245 -8.21 -23.61 1.20
CA LEU A 245 -8.81 -22.29 1.47
C LEU A 245 -9.53 -21.71 0.24
N ASP A 246 -9.51 -22.40 -0.89
CA ASP A 246 -10.06 -21.95 -2.18
C ASP A 246 -9.54 -20.55 -2.57
N ILE A 247 -8.21 -20.37 -2.51
CA ILE A 247 -7.55 -19.11 -2.81
C ILE A 247 -6.48 -19.24 -3.90
N SER A 248 -6.26 -18.14 -4.63
CA SER A 248 -5.21 -18.09 -5.65
C SER A 248 -3.81 -18.19 -5.05
N ARG A 249 -2.84 -18.65 -5.85
CA ARG A 249 -1.42 -18.63 -5.48
C ARG A 249 -0.96 -17.24 -5.06
N ARG A 250 -1.35 -16.20 -5.81
CA ARG A 250 -1.03 -14.79 -5.49
C ARG A 250 -1.56 -14.41 -4.11
N THR A 251 -2.79 -14.82 -3.78
CA THR A 251 -3.42 -14.56 -2.49
C THR A 251 -2.62 -15.16 -1.35
N THR A 252 -2.04 -16.36 -1.49
CA THR A 252 -1.22 -16.98 -0.43
C THR A 252 -0.03 -16.11 -0.01
N PHE A 253 0.69 -15.51 -0.97
CA PHE A 253 1.81 -14.62 -0.67
C PHE A 253 1.38 -13.35 0.05
N HIS A 254 0.24 -12.79 -0.36
CA HIS A 254 -0.31 -11.59 0.28
C HIS A 254 -0.76 -11.85 1.71
N LYS A 255 -1.41 -12.99 1.93
CA LYS A 255 -1.85 -13.44 3.26
C LYS A 255 -0.66 -13.66 4.19
N GLU A 256 0.36 -14.37 3.72
CA GLU A 256 1.61 -14.59 4.47
C GLU A 256 2.31 -13.27 4.84
N LYS A 257 2.52 -12.36 3.88
CA LYS A 257 3.14 -11.05 4.15
C LYS A 257 2.38 -10.24 5.19
N ARG A 258 1.05 -10.19 5.08
CA ARG A 258 0.21 -9.52 6.08
C ARG A 258 0.25 -10.22 7.44
N ALA A 259 0.27 -11.55 7.47
CA ALA A 259 0.41 -12.29 8.71
C ALA A 259 1.76 -12.01 9.39
N CYS A 260 2.86 -11.99 8.64
CA CYS A 260 4.17 -11.57 9.17
C CYS A 260 4.13 -10.13 9.72
N ALA A 261 3.42 -9.22 9.05
CA ALA A 261 3.30 -7.83 9.47
C ALA A 261 2.51 -7.66 10.78
N TYR A 262 1.30 -8.23 10.83
CA TYR A 262 0.38 -8.03 11.93
C TYR A 262 0.57 -9.02 13.07
N ASP A 263 1.24 -10.15 12.84
CA ASP A 263 1.56 -11.18 13.83
C ASP A 263 0.38 -11.47 14.76
N PHE A 264 -0.74 -11.84 14.15
CA PHE A 264 -2.02 -11.94 14.85
C PHE A 264 -1.99 -13.11 15.83
N PRO A 265 -2.42 -12.94 17.10
CA PRO A 265 -2.33 -13.97 18.13
C PRO A 265 -3.45 -15.02 17.97
N LEU A 266 -3.40 -15.82 16.91
CA LEU A 266 -4.43 -16.83 16.60
C LEU A 266 -4.55 -17.90 17.68
N ASP A 267 -3.47 -18.18 18.41
CA ASP A 267 -3.44 -19.11 19.55
C ASP A 267 -4.32 -18.64 20.72
N ALA A 268 -4.47 -17.31 20.92
CA ALA A 268 -5.37 -16.75 21.92
C ALA A 268 -6.84 -17.18 21.70
N PHE A 269 -7.22 -17.48 20.47
CA PHE A 269 -8.57 -17.93 20.10
C PHE A 269 -8.76 -19.45 20.18
N ARG A 270 -7.71 -20.23 20.41
CA ARG A 270 -7.78 -21.70 20.47
C ARG A 270 -8.33 -22.25 21.80
N ARG A 271 -8.95 -21.41 22.65
CA ARG A 271 -9.72 -21.86 23.83
C ARG A 271 -11.02 -22.52 23.39
N GLY A 272 -11.03 -23.86 23.36
CA GLY A 272 -12.28 -24.61 23.16
C GLY A 272 -12.21 -26.14 23.24
N GLY A 273 -11.03 -26.76 23.29
CA GLY A 273 -10.91 -28.22 23.46
C GLY A 273 -11.00 -28.72 24.92
N ARG A 274 -10.86 -27.82 25.90
CA ARG A 274 -11.15 -28.05 27.33
C ARG A 274 -11.73 -26.76 27.87
N GLY A 275 -12.86 -26.86 28.57
CA GLY A 275 -13.76 -25.78 28.98
C GLY A 275 -13.07 -24.45 29.26
N GLY A 276 -13.41 -23.44 28.47
CA GLY A 276 -12.93 -22.08 28.64
C GLY A 276 -13.43 -21.49 29.96
N GLN A 277 -12.50 -21.20 30.86
CA GLN A 277 -12.70 -20.13 31.83
C GLN A 277 -12.51 -18.81 31.08
N HIS A 278 -13.61 -18.10 30.88
CA HIS A 278 -13.58 -16.67 30.58
C HIS A 278 -12.92 -15.94 31.76
N PRO A 279 -12.07 -14.93 31.54
CA PRO A 279 -11.73 -14.00 32.61
C PRO A 279 -12.96 -13.12 32.84
N GLY A 280 -13.89 -13.62 33.65
CA GLY A 280 -14.95 -12.80 34.26
C GLY A 280 -14.32 -11.90 35.30
N GLY A 281 -14.67 -10.61 35.26
CA GLY A 281 -14.19 -9.62 36.20
C GLY A 281 -14.53 -9.95 37.65
N ASP A 282 -13.62 -9.53 38.53
CA ASP A 282 -13.79 -9.15 39.93
C ASP A 282 -14.72 -10.01 40.81
N THR A 283 -14.15 -10.84 41.69
CA THR A 283 -14.07 -10.57 43.14
C THR A 283 -13.59 -11.80 43.94
N THR A 284 -12.61 -11.54 44.82
CA THR A 284 -12.36 -12.18 46.14
C THR A 284 -12.06 -13.68 46.27
N SER A 285 -10.82 -13.92 46.71
CA SER A 285 -10.39 -14.68 47.91
C SER A 285 -10.51 -16.22 47.96
N GLU A 286 -9.32 -16.79 48.13
CA GLU A 286 -8.94 -17.83 49.12
C GLU A 286 -8.99 -19.34 48.78
N THR A 287 -7.76 -19.88 48.76
CA THR A 287 -7.25 -21.12 49.38
C THR A 287 -7.51 -22.48 48.73
N ALA A 288 -6.42 -22.98 48.13
CA ALA A 288 -5.62 -24.14 48.55
C ALA A 288 -6.19 -25.58 48.52
N ASP A 289 -5.29 -26.42 47.99
CA ASP A 289 -4.98 -27.82 48.30
C ASP A 289 -5.73 -28.98 47.61
N GLU A 290 -4.99 -29.57 46.66
CA GLU A 290 -4.48 -30.95 46.66
C GLU A 290 -5.40 -32.13 46.31
N ALA A 291 -4.74 -33.06 45.61
CA ALA A 291 -5.00 -34.48 45.47
C ALA A 291 -5.55 -35.00 44.12
N ASP A 292 -5.00 -36.16 43.81
CA ASP A 292 -4.63 -36.72 42.53
C ASP A 292 -5.39 -38.05 42.30
N VAL A 293 -5.27 -38.58 41.08
CA VAL A 293 -5.45 -40.00 40.69
C VAL A 293 -6.87 -40.58 40.49
N ASN A 294 -7.26 -40.62 39.21
CA ASN A 294 -7.57 -41.83 38.42
C ASN A 294 -8.73 -42.78 38.83
N SER A 295 -9.74 -42.97 37.96
CA SER A 295 -9.92 -44.23 37.19
C SER A 295 -11.30 -44.33 36.50
N SER A 296 -11.25 -44.68 35.21
CA SER A 296 -12.11 -45.61 34.44
C SER A 296 -13.65 -45.53 34.45
N SER A 297 -14.16 -45.47 33.22
CA SER A 297 -15.25 -46.28 32.66
C SER A 297 -16.66 -46.14 33.27
N SER A 298 -17.63 -45.71 32.45
CA SER A 298 -18.56 -46.60 31.73
C SER A 298 -19.72 -45.79 31.14
N ASP A 299 -20.22 -46.28 30.01
CA ASP A 299 -21.41 -45.83 29.29
C ASP A 299 -22.63 -45.57 30.17
N GLU A 300 -23.45 -44.57 29.80
CA GLU A 300 -24.91 -44.73 29.84
C GLU A 300 -25.60 -43.73 28.88
N GLN A 301 -26.32 -44.31 27.92
CA GLN A 301 -27.31 -43.66 27.07
C GLN A 301 -28.55 -43.23 27.88
N GLN A 302 -29.33 -42.31 27.29
CA GLN A 302 -30.77 -42.00 27.49
C GLN A 302 -30.96 -40.49 27.78
N ARG A 303 -31.99 -39.78 27.32
CA ARG A 303 -33.13 -39.98 26.42
C ARG A 303 -33.73 -38.58 26.20
N LEU A 304 -34.43 -38.42 25.08
CA LEU A 304 -35.22 -37.23 24.73
C LEU A 304 -36.52 -37.11 25.54
N ASP A 305 -37.08 -35.90 25.41
CA ASP A 305 -38.46 -35.43 25.66
C ASP A 305 -38.74 -34.69 26.99
N SER A 306 -39.05 -33.39 26.89
CA SER A 306 -40.46 -32.94 26.85
C SER A 306 -40.62 -31.42 26.81
N VAL A 307 -41.68 -31.02 26.11
CA VAL A 307 -42.15 -29.68 25.72
C VAL A 307 -42.79 -28.91 26.88
N GLY A 308 -42.70 -27.57 26.84
CA GLY A 308 -43.58 -26.65 27.56
C GLY A 308 -43.88 -25.41 26.73
N HIS A 309 -45.08 -25.35 26.13
CA HIS A 309 -45.64 -24.17 25.45
C HIS A 309 -46.02 -23.07 26.44
N GLY A 310 -45.77 -21.81 26.07
CA GLY A 310 -46.32 -20.62 26.73
C GLY A 310 -46.49 -19.50 25.72
N VAL A 311 -47.68 -19.41 25.14
CA VAL A 311 -48.16 -18.33 24.25
C VAL A 311 -48.48 -17.09 25.08
N GLY A 312 -48.12 -15.91 24.57
CA GLY A 312 -48.50 -14.61 25.13
C GLY A 312 -48.30 -13.50 24.10
N ASP A 313 -49.28 -13.37 23.22
CA ASP A 313 -49.48 -12.32 22.22
C ASP A 313 -49.69 -10.94 22.87
N SER A 314 -49.14 -9.88 22.27
CA SER A 314 -49.72 -8.51 22.21
C SER A 314 -48.81 -7.58 21.39
N THR A 315 -49.29 -7.22 20.20
CA THR A 315 -48.81 -6.08 19.38
C THR A 315 -49.91 -4.98 19.41
N PRO A 316 -49.77 -3.86 18.68
CA PRO A 316 -48.96 -2.66 18.88
C PRO A 316 -49.81 -1.47 19.36
N SER A 317 -49.19 -0.33 19.67
CA SER A 317 -49.90 0.94 19.78
C SER A 317 -49.06 2.07 19.21
N ASP A 318 -49.60 2.67 18.15
CA ASP A 318 -49.20 3.94 17.55
C ASP A 318 -50.44 4.84 17.61
N PRO A 319 -50.30 6.15 17.92
CA PRO A 319 -51.03 7.11 17.07
C PRO A 319 -50.26 8.41 16.80
N THR A 320 -50.15 8.73 15.50
CA THR A 320 -50.39 10.01 14.81
C THR A 320 -50.42 11.35 15.59
N GLY A 321 -49.70 12.34 15.05
CA GLY A 321 -50.33 13.60 14.65
C GLY A 321 -49.52 14.90 14.76
N LEU A 322 -49.15 15.46 13.58
CA LEU A 322 -49.09 16.90 13.18
C LEU A 322 -48.14 17.82 13.98
N GLY A 323 -47.26 18.67 13.43
CA GLY A 323 -47.01 19.18 12.09
C GLY A 323 -46.52 20.63 12.25
N GLU A 324 -45.43 21.05 11.60
CA GLU A 324 -45.18 22.47 11.31
C GLU A 324 -44.09 22.64 10.23
N SER A 325 -44.41 23.52 9.28
CA SER A 325 -43.68 23.81 8.05
C SER A 325 -42.67 24.95 8.27
N VAL A 326 -41.50 24.87 7.65
CA VAL A 326 -40.73 26.06 7.23
C VAL A 326 -40.12 25.80 5.84
N GLN A 327 -40.49 26.66 4.90
CA GLN A 327 -39.94 26.76 3.54
C GLN A 327 -38.55 27.41 3.56
N GLY A 328 -37.70 27.03 2.60
CA GLY A 328 -36.42 27.70 2.34
C GLY A 328 -35.71 27.14 1.12
N ASP A 329 -36.07 27.70 -0.03
CA ASP A 329 -35.27 27.94 -1.24
C ASP A 329 -34.79 26.81 -2.17
N GLN A 330 -34.88 27.16 -3.45
CA GLN A 330 -34.99 26.33 -4.63
C GLN A 330 -34.17 27.00 -5.75
N GLU A 331 -33.00 26.46 -6.07
CA GLU A 331 -32.16 26.71 -7.27
C GLU A 331 -31.33 25.41 -7.42
N ASP A 332 -31.12 24.73 -8.54
CA ASP A 332 -31.40 24.88 -9.96
C ASP A 332 -31.67 23.48 -10.52
N ARG A 333 -32.67 23.33 -11.38
CA ARG A 333 -33.07 22.03 -11.95
C ARG A 333 -32.56 21.92 -13.38
N ASP A 334 -31.40 21.28 -13.53
CA ASP A 334 -30.88 20.87 -14.84
C ASP A 334 -31.63 19.62 -15.34
N GLU A 335 -32.03 19.66 -16.59
CA GLU A 335 -32.93 18.72 -17.24
C GLU A 335 -32.12 17.48 -17.68
N SER A 336 -31.99 16.50 -16.79
CA SER A 336 -31.31 15.22 -17.10
C SER A 336 -32.32 14.17 -17.56
N THR A 337 -32.15 13.74 -18.81
CA THR A 337 -32.82 12.59 -19.44
C THR A 337 -32.76 11.32 -18.58
N PRO A 338 -33.82 10.48 -18.53
CA PRO A 338 -33.82 9.29 -17.68
C PRO A 338 -32.82 8.25 -18.20
N ASP A 339 -31.87 7.89 -17.34
CA ASP A 339 -30.84 6.87 -17.52
C ASP A 339 -31.47 5.47 -17.62
N GLU A 340 -31.74 5.02 -18.85
CA GLU A 340 -32.26 3.68 -19.18
C GLU A 340 -31.38 2.55 -18.59
N GLY A 341 -30.09 2.82 -18.36
CA GLY A 341 -29.18 1.86 -17.73
C GLY A 341 -29.53 1.55 -16.27
N ASN A 342 -30.05 2.52 -15.52
CA ASN A 342 -30.40 2.36 -14.11
C ASN A 342 -31.70 1.56 -13.90
N VAL A 343 -32.62 1.64 -14.87
CA VAL A 343 -33.89 0.90 -14.83
C VAL A 343 -33.63 -0.59 -15.01
N MET A 344 -32.81 -0.96 -15.99
CA MET A 344 -32.45 -2.36 -16.25
C MET A 344 -31.72 -3.00 -15.06
N VAL A 345 -30.81 -2.28 -14.40
CA VAL A 345 -30.10 -2.76 -13.21
C VAL A 345 -31.05 -2.96 -12.01
N ARG A 346 -32.03 -2.06 -11.84
CA ARG A 346 -33.06 -2.20 -10.78
C ARG A 346 -33.98 -3.39 -11.02
N GLU A 347 -34.39 -3.64 -12.26
CA GLU A 347 -35.22 -4.79 -12.61
C GLU A 347 -34.50 -6.12 -12.39
N GLN A 348 -33.20 -6.18 -12.75
CA GLN A 348 -32.36 -7.34 -12.49
C GLN A 348 -32.20 -7.61 -10.98
N LEU A 349 -31.99 -6.55 -10.19
CA LEU A 349 -31.89 -6.66 -8.73
C LEU A 349 -33.20 -7.13 -8.09
N GLN A 350 -34.34 -6.59 -8.53
CA GLN A 350 -35.66 -7.01 -8.04
C GLN A 350 -35.97 -8.47 -8.39
N THR A 351 -35.56 -8.92 -9.58
CA THR A 351 -35.71 -10.32 -10.01
C THR A 351 -34.88 -11.26 -9.13
N ALA A 352 -33.64 -10.88 -8.80
CA ALA A 352 -32.78 -11.66 -7.92
C ALA A 352 -33.35 -11.76 -6.49
N ILE A 353 -33.87 -10.65 -5.94
CA ILE A 353 -34.51 -10.63 -4.62
C ILE A 353 -35.74 -11.56 -4.60
N ALA A 354 -36.59 -11.51 -5.63
CA ALA A 354 -37.78 -12.36 -5.72
C ALA A 354 -37.45 -13.86 -5.87
N ALA A 355 -36.31 -14.20 -6.48
CA ALA A 355 -35.83 -15.58 -6.57
C ALA A 355 -35.35 -16.09 -5.21
N LEU A 356 -34.58 -15.28 -4.49
CA LEU A 356 -34.10 -15.62 -3.14
C LEU A 356 -35.23 -15.78 -2.13
N GLN A 357 -36.25 -14.91 -2.20
CA GLN A 357 -37.43 -15.02 -1.34
C GLN A 357 -38.25 -16.29 -1.60
N ARG A 358 -38.31 -16.76 -2.86
CA ARG A 358 -38.97 -18.04 -3.20
C ARG A 358 -38.21 -19.24 -2.62
N ILE A 359 -36.88 -19.25 -2.77
CA ILE A 359 -36.04 -20.31 -2.20
C ILE A 359 -36.19 -20.37 -0.67
N ASN A 360 -36.26 -19.22 -0.02
CA ASN A 360 -36.41 -19.14 1.44
C ASN A 360 -37.82 -19.51 1.94
N ALA A 361 -38.81 -19.58 1.06
CA ALA A 361 -40.17 -20.04 1.38
C ALA A 361 -40.37 -21.55 1.12
N GLU A 362 -39.44 -22.18 0.41
CA GLU A 362 -39.42 -23.63 0.12
C GLU A 362 -38.53 -24.42 1.10
N LEU A 363 -37.79 -23.71 1.97
CA LEU A 363 -37.10 -24.24 3.16
C LEU A 363 -38.03 -24.13 4.38
#